data_AF-A0A023EUI9-F1
#
_entry.id   AF-A0A023EUI9-F1
#
_cell.length_a   1.000
_cell.length_b   1.000
_cell.length_c   1.000
_cell.angle_alpha   90.00
_cell.angle_beta   90.00
_cell.angle_gamma   90.00
#
_symmetry.space_group_name_H-M   'P 1'
#
loop_
_entity.id
_entity.type
_entity.pdbx_description
1 polymer ?
#
loop_
_entity_poly.entity_id
_entity_poly.type
_entity_poly.pdbx_seq_one_letter_code
_entity_poly.pdbx_strand_id
1 'polypeptide(L)'
;NTRRDYENLQAEMTRIQQENESAKEEVKEVLQALEELAVNYDQKSQEIESKNKEIDSVNDELLQKQTSLNSAQSELQQLKDMSAHQKKRINEMLSNLLRDLSEVGQALAADQNEMKLNVEASAGKLEEEFTVARLYISKMKSEAKNVSQRCANLENLQQEANKKVGDYEKDLSECRLLISQHEARMKSLQESMREAENKKRTLEENVDALREECAKLKAAEQVSAVNAEEKQKADQLKAAFENQMDQLRDAHTKQVATLRDEISEKQEFINELKDTNQKLSLAHQQMTADYEKLRQEEAEKSAKLQELMLTNERREQARKDLKGLEDTVAKELHTLHALRKLFVQDLQARIKKSINSEETEDDGGSLAQKQKISFLENNLEQLTKVHKQLVRDNADLRCELPKLEKRLRTTMERVKALETALKEAKEGAMRDRKRYQYEVDRIKEAVRQKNLARRGPQAQIAKPIRAGQGHILFKTATSGSSPVTPKAVTDDKEVNQSLKRIRLVCNRLKRNN
;
A
#
# COMPACT_ATOMS: atom_id res chain seq x y z
N ASN A 1 24.11 -136.26 25.72
CA ASN A 1 23.67 -135.00 26.37
C ASN A 1 24.76 -133.94 26.31
N THR A 2 25.94 -134.13 26.89
CA THR A 2 27.05 -133.15 26.92
C THR A 2 27.49 -132.56 25.58
N ARG A 3 27.55 -133.35 24.49
CA ARG A 3 27.92 -132.86 23.15
C ARG A 3 26.88 -131.89 22.56
N ARG A 4 25.59 -132.16 22.78
CA ARG A 4 24.49 -131.31 22.33
C ARG A 4 24.47 -129.98 23.09
N ASP A 5 24.78 -130.02 24.38
CA ASP A 5 24.89 -128.80 25.20
C ASP A 5 26.10 -127.94 24.76
N TYR A 6 27.21 -128.56 24.38
CA TYR A 6 28.36 -127.87 23.80
C TYR A 6 28.06 -127.25 22.42
N GLU A 7 27.39 -128.00 21.54
CA GLU A 7 26.94 -127.48 20.23
C GLU A 7 25.94 -126.32 20.37
N ASN A 8 25.02 -126.40 21.34
CA ASN A 8 24.10 -125.31 21.67
C ASN A 8 24.83 -124.08 22.24
N LEU A 9 25.77 -124.27 23.17
CA LEU A 9 26.57 -123.18 23.74
C LEU A 9 27.45 -122.51 22.68
N GLN A 10 28.03 -123.27 21.76
CA GLN A 10 28.80 -122.75 20.63
C GLN A 10 27.92 -121.96 19.65
N ALA A 11 26.71 -122.46 19.35
CA ALA A 11 25.74 -121.75 18.52
C ALA A 11 25.27 -120.44 19.19
N GLU A 12 25.03 -120.45 20.49
CA GLU A 12 24.68 -119.26 21.26
C GLU A 12 25.84 -118.26 21.36
N MET A 13 27.07 -118.73 21.59
CA MET A 13 28.28 -117.89 21.55
C MET A 13 28.46 -117.23 20.19
N THR A 14 28.23 -117.97 19.11
CA THR A 14 28.29 -117.44 17.73
C THR A 14 27.17 -116.42 17.48
N ARG A 15 25.95 -116.69 17.97
CA ARG A 15 24.83 -115.74 17.89
C ARG A 15 25.13 -114.44 18.63
N ILE A 16 25.62 -114.52 19.87
CA ILE A 16 25.99 -113.36 20.69
C ILE A 16 27.13 -112.58 20.03
N GLN A 17 28.11 -113.25 19.45
CA GLN A 17 29.19 -112.59 18.70
C GLN A 17 28.62 -111.83 17.50
N GLN A 18 27.70 -112.42 16.74
CA GLN A 18 27.07 -111.77 15.60
C GLN A 18 26.20 -110.57 16.02
N GLU A 19 25.42 -110.70 17.10
CA GLU A 19 24.65 -109.60 17.68
C GLU A 19 25.57 -108.47 18.19
N ASN A 20 26.72 -108.82 18.79
CA ASN A 20 27.71 -107.84 19.26
C ASN A 20 28.36 -107.08 18.10
N GLU A 21 28.74 -107.77 17.02
CA GLU A 21 29.26 -107.13 15.81
C GLU A 21 28.20 -106.24 15.14
N SER A 22 26.93 -106.69 15.06
CA SER A 22 25.82 -105.86 14.56
C SER A 22 25.63 -104.60 15.42
N ALA A 23 25.68 -104.72 16.75
CA ALA A 23 25.57 -103.56 17.64
C ALA A 23 26.76 -102.60 17.50
N LYS A 24 27.98 -103.09 17.24
CA LYS A 24 29.13 -102.24 16.94
C LYS A 24 28.96 -101.49 15.63
N GLU A 25 28.41 -102.14 14.60
CA GLU A 25 28.10 -101.49 13.32
C GLU A 25 27.05 -100.40 13.51
N GLU A 26 25.95 -100.67 14.23
CA GLU A 26 24.93 -99.66 14.56
C GLU A 26 25.52 -98.48 15.35
N VAL A 27 26.36 -98.74 16.35
CA VAL A 27 27.04 -97.66 17.10
C VAL A 27 27.94 -96.83 16.19
N LYS A 28 28.64 -97.45 15.24
CA LYS A 28 29.48 -96.75 14.28
C LYS A 28 28.65 -95.86 13.35
N GLU A 29 27.51 -96.34 12.86
CA GLU A 29 26.56 -95.55 12.07
C GLU A 29 26.01 -94.36 12.87
N VAL A 30 25.64 -94.58 14.14
CA VAL A 30 25.18 -93.50 15.02
C VAL A 30 26.27 -92.46 15.26
N LEU A 31 27.52 -92.87 15.50
CA LEU A 31 28.63 -91.93 15.67
C LEU A 31 28.89 -91.13 14.40
N GLN A 32 28.84 -91.77 13.23
CA GLN A 32 28.97 -91.07 11.96
C GLN A 32 27.82 -90.06 11.75
N ALA A 33 26.58 -90.45 12.04
CA ALA A 33 25.44 -89.54 11.95
C ALA A 33 25.55 -88.36 12.92
N LEU A 34 26.11 -88.56 14.12
CA LEU A 34 26.38 -87.49 15.08
C LEU A 34 27.50 -86.56 14.61
N GLU A 35 28.54 -87.09 13.95
CA GLU A 35 29.62 -86.29 13.37
C GLU A 35 29.12 -85.44 12.20
N GLU A 36 28.34 -86.03 11.29
CA GLU A 36 27.67 -85.30 10.19
C GLU A 36 26.73 -84.21 10.73
N LEU A 37 25.98 -84.50 11.79
CA LEU A 37 25.11 -83.52 12.44
C LEU A 37 25.91 -82.38 13.09
N ALA A 38 27.03 -82.68 13.75
CA ALA A 38 27.91 -81.67 14.33
C ALA A 38 28.47 -80.72 13.26
N VAL A 39 28.93 -81.27 12.13
CA VAL A 39 29.38 -80.46 10.98
C VAL A 39 28.24 -79.62 10.40
N ASN A 40 27.03 -80.18 10.29
CA ASN A 40 25.85 -79.41 9.83
C ASN A 40 25.53 -78.24 10.77
N TYR A 41 25.63 -78.45 12.08
CA TYR A 41 25.42 -77.39 13.07
C TYR A 41 26.48 -76.30 12.98
N ASP A 42 27.76 -76.65 12.82
CA ASP A 42 28.84 -75.67 12.68
C ASP A 42 28.67 -74.83 11.40
N GLN A 43 28.36 -75.48 10.27
CA GLN A 43 28.06 -74.80 9.01
C GLN A 43 26.87 -73.83 9.14
N LYS A 44 25.76 -74.28 9.74
CA LYS A 44 24.61 -73.41 10.00
C LYS A 44 24.95 -72.25 10.94
N SER A 45 25.79 -72.46 11.93
CA SER A 45 26.25 -71.40 12.82
C SER A 45 27.03 -70.33 12.05
N GLN A 46 27.97 -70.73 11.18
CA GLN A 46 28.73 -69.81 10.33
C GLN A 46 27.84 -69.07 9.33
N GLU A 47 26.85 -69.75 8.72
CA GLU A 47 25.86 -69.11 7.85
C GLU A 47 25.05 -68.03 8.59
N ILE A 48 24.60 -68.32 9.83
CA ILE A 48 23.89 -67.35 10.67
C ILE A 48 24.78 -66.15 10.99
N GLU A 49 26.06 -66.35 11.34
CA GLU A 49 26.99 -65.26 11.57
C GLU A 49 27.22 -64.40 10.32
N SER A 50 27.36 -65.02 9.15
CA SER A 50 27.47 -64.31 7.87
C SER A 50 26.22 -63.47 7.60
N LYS A 51 25.02 -64.05 7.82
CA LYS A 51 23.75 -63.33 7.66
C LYS A 51 23.59 -62.19 8.64
N ASN A 52 24.04 -62.34 9.89
CA ASN A 52 24.01 -61.26 10.87
C ASN A 52 24.90 -60.08 10.42
N LYS A 53 26.11 -60.36 9.91
CA LYS A 53 26.99 -59.31 9.36
C LYS A 53 26.37 -58.59 8.15
N GLU A 54 25.71 -59.33 7.25
CA GLU A 54 24.96 -58.74 6.14
C GLU A 54 23.82 -57.84 6.65
N ILE A 55 23.07 -58.28 7.67
CA ILE A 55 21.98 -57.50 8.27
C ILE A 55 22.52 -56.21 8.91
N ASP A 56 23.62 -56.28 9.64
CA ASP A 56 24.24 -55.11 10.27
C ASP A 56 24.70 -54.08 9.23
N SER A 57 25.36 -54.54 8.15
CA SER A 57 25.75 -53.67 7.04
C SER A 57 24.56 -52.97 6.38
N VAL A 58 23.46 -53.69 6.15
CA VAL A 58 22.23 -53.11 5.56
C VAL A 58 21.59 -52.12 6.52
N ASN A 59 21.62 -52.36 7.83
CA ASN A 59 21.10 -51.44 8.84
C ASN A 59 21.90 -50.12 8.87
N ASP A 60 23.23 -50.19 8.78
CA ASP A 60 24.09 -49.01 8.73
C ASP A 60 23.84 -48.18 7.46
N GLU A 61 23.74 -48.84 6.31
CA GLU A 61 23.36 -48.19 5.04
C GLU A 61 21.98 -47.52 5.15
N LEU A 62 20.99 -48.20 5.74
CA LEU A 62 19.66 -47.66 5.96
C LEU A 62 19.70 -46.40 6.84
N LEU A 63 20.47 -46.41 7.91
CA LEU A 63 20.63 -45.27 8.81
C LEU A 63 21.30 -44.08 8.12
N GLN A 64 22.32 -44.34 7.30
CA GLN A 64 23.00 -43.31 6.50
C GLN A 64 22.05 -42.69 5.46
N LYS A 65 21.27 -43.52 4.75
CA LYS A 65 20.23 -43.05 3.81
C LYS A 65 19.14 -42.26 4.50
N GLN A 66 18.71 -42.66 5.69
CA GLN A 66 17.73 -41.92 6.48
C GLN A 66 18.24 -40.52 6.85
N THR A 67 19.51 -40.42 7.26
CA THR A 67 20.15 -39.13 7.58
C THR A 67 20.23 -38.23 6.35
N SER A 68 20.60 -38.80 5.19
CA SER A 68 20.69 -38.08 3.93
C SER A 68 19.34 -37.56 3.45
N LEU A 69 18.28 -38.38 3.60
CA LEU A 69 16.91 -38.00 3.29
C LEU A 69 16.43 -36.83 4.17
N ASN A 70 16.72 -36.88 5.48
CA ASN A 70 16.36 -35.80 6.39
C ASN A 70 17.07 -34.48 6.02
N SER A 71 18.35 -34.54 5.63
CA SER A 71 19.08 -33.37 5.13
C SER A 71 18.43 -32.79 3.87
N ALA A 72 18.16 -33.62 2.87
CA ALA A 72 17.53 -33.21 1.63
C ALA A 72 16.12 -32.62 1.86
N GLN A 73 15.35 -33.16 2.81
CA GLN A 73 14.06 -32.61 3.20
C GLN A 73 14.19 -31.21 3.83
N SER A 74 15.20 -31.01 4.69
CA SER A 74 15.49 -29.70 5.29
C SER A 74 15.90 -28.68 4.22
N GLU A 75 16.79 -29.06 3.30
CA GLU A 75 17.20 -28.19 2.17
C GLU A 75 16.02 -27.84 1.27
N LEU A 76 15.16 -28.82 0.94
CA LEU A 76 13.95 -28.58 0.16
C LEU A 76 13.00 -27.60 0.86
N GLN A 77 12.83 -27.72 2.17
CA GLN A 77 12.00 -26.80 2.94
C GLN A 77 12.60 -25.38 2.92
N GLN A 78 13.90 -25.26 3.14
CA GLN A 78 14.61 -23.98 3.04
C GLN A 78 14.44 -23.33 1.65
N LEU A 79 14.55 -24.12 0.57
CA LEU A 79 14.34 -23.63 -0.79
C LEU A 79 12.90 -23.17 -1.04
N LYS A 80 11.90 -23.89 -0.50
CA LYS A 80 10.50 -23.45 -0.57
C LYS A 80 10.27 -22.14 0.15
N ASP A 81 10.84 -21.97 1.35
CA ASP A 81 10.72 -20.74 2.13
C ASP A 81 11.41 -19.56 1.44
N MET A 82 12.60 -19.79 0.86
CA MET A 82 13.30 -18.80 0.05
C MET A 82 12.51 -18.41 -1.19
N SER A 83 11.94 -19.38 -1.92
CA SER A 83 11.10 -19.12 -3.10
C SER A 83 9.84 -18.33 -2.75
N ALA A 84 9.16 -18.69 -1.65
CA ALA A 84 8.00 -17.96 -1.16
C ALA A 84 8.35 -16.51 -0.79
N HIS A 85 9.49 -16.30 -0.13
CA HIS A 85 9.97 -14.97 0.20
C HIS A 85 10.32 -14.15 -1.06
N GLN A 86 10.99 -14.74 -2.05
CA GLN A 86 11.27 -14.09 -3.34
C GLN A 86 9.98 -13.69 -4.05
N LYS A 87 8.98 -14.59 -4.11
CA LYS A 87 7.67 -14.29 -4.71
C LYS A 87 6.97 -13.13 -4.00
N LYS A 88 7.00 -13.10 -2.66
CA LYS A 88 6.44 -12.00 -1.86
C LYS A 88 7.14 -10.68 -2.17
N ARG A 89 8.48 -10.68 -2.18
CA ARG A 89 9.29 -9.49 -2.51
C ARG A 89 9.00 -8.97 -3.92
N ILE A 90 8.90 -9.84 -4.91
CA ILE A 90 8.58 -9.44 -6.30
C ILE A 90 7.18 -8.80 -6.36
N ASN A 91 6.18 -9.40 -5.72
CA ASN A 91 4.82 -8.84 -5.68
C ASN A 91 4.79 -7.46 -4.98
N GLU A 92 5.52 -7.30 -3.87
CA GLU A 92 5.63 -5.99 -3.18
C GLU A 92 6.29 -4.94 -4.09
N MET A 93 7.38 -5.30 -4.78
CA MET A 93 8.05 -4.41 -5.73
C MET A 93 7.13 -4.03 -6.90
N LEU A 94 6.38 -4.98 -7.47
CA LEU A 94 5.47 -4.72 -8.58
C LEU A 94 4.27 -3.87 -8.16
N SER A 95 3.72 -4.12 -6.96
CA SER A 95 2.64 -3.31 -6.37
C SER A 95 3.08 -1.86 -6.16
N ASN A 96 4.29 -1.65 -5.64
CA ASN A 96 4.87 -0.31 -5.48
C ASN A 96 5.05 0.38 -6.84
N LEU A 97 5.61 -0.32 -7.82
CA LEU A 97 5.76 0.23 -9.18
C LEU A 97 4.41 0.63 -9.79
N LEU A 98 3.38 -0.20 -9.66
CA LEU A 98 2.03 0.12 -10.14
C LEU A 98 1.45 1.34 -9.43
N ARG A 99 1.72 1.50 -8.13
CA ARG A 99 1.29 2.67 -7.36
C ARG A 99 2.02 3.93 -7.84
N ASP A 100 3.34 3.90 -7.96
CA ASP A 100 4.15 5.02 -8.41
C ASP A 100 3.75 5.44 -9.83
N LEU A 101 3.54 4.46 -10.72
CA LEU A 101 2.98 4.71 -12.05
C LEU A 101 1.62 5.41 -11.94
N SER A 102 0.71 4.91 -11.10
CA SER A 102 -0.61 5.52 -10.91
C SER A 102 -0.53 6.99 -10.45
N GLU A 103 0.37 7.29 -9.51
CA GLU A 103 0.62 8.65 -9.01
C GLU A 103 1.12 9.57 -10.15
N VAL A 104 2.08 9.11 -10.95
CA VAL A 104 2.58 9.89 -12.11
C VAL A 104 1.49 10.08 -13.16
N GLY A 105 0.69 9.06 -13.45
CA GLY A 105 -0.40 9.17 -14.40
C GLY A 105 -1.49 10.15 -13.94
N GLN A 106 -1.80 10.22 -12.64
CA GLN A 106 -2.70 11.23 -12.09
C GLN A 106 -2.13 12.66 -12.24
N ALA A 107 -0.81 12.83 -12.11
CA ALA A 107 -0.17 14.14 -12.30
C ALA A 107 -0.15 14.59 -13.77
N LEU A 108 -0.07 13.64 -14.72
CA LEU A 108 -0.07 13.92 -16.16
C LEU A 108 -1.48 14.13 -16.73
N ALA A 109 -2.49 13.46 -16.18
CA ALA A 109 -3.86 13.56 -16.67
C ALA A 109 -4.53 14.84 -16.18
N ALA A 110 -5.07 15.63 -17.12
CA ALA A 110 -5.89 16.80 -16.79
C ALA A 110 -7.29 16.40 -16.26
N ASP A 111 -7.73 15.16 -16.51
CA ASP A 111 -9.04 14.65 -16.13
C ASP A 111 -8.90 13.40 -15.23
N GLN A 112 -9.36 13.48 -13.99
CA GLN A 112 -9.06 12.48 -12.94
C GLN A 112 -9.79 11.13 -13.12
N ASN A 113 -10.76 11.05 -14.03
CA ASN A 113 -11.61 9.87 -14.17
C ASN A 113 -11.08 8.79 -15.13
N GLU A 114 -10.19 9.11 -16.06
CA GLU A 114 -9.71 8.12 -17.04
C GLU A 114 -8.51 7.28 -16.60
N MET A 115 -7.92 7.60 -15.43
CA MET A 115 -6.61 7.07 -15.02
C MET A 115 -6.66 6.23 -13.72
N LYS A 116 -7.85 6.04 -13.11
CA LYS A 116 -8.01 5.19 -11.93
C LYS A 116 -7.96 3.71 -12.31
N LEU A 117 -6.81 3.09 -12.08
CA LEU A 117 -6.70 1.63 -12.07
C LEU A 117 -7.21 1.07 -10.74
N ASN A 118 -8.03 0.04 -10.81
CA ASN A 118 -8.38 -0.78 -9.65
C ASN A 118 -7.23 -1.76 -9.37
N VAL A 119 -6.12 -1.25 -8.80
CA VAL A 119 -4.91 -2.03 -8.49
C VAL A 119 -5.23 -3.19 -7.54
N GLU A 120 -6.28 -3.09 -6.73
CA GLU A 120 -6.71 -4.13 -5.80
C GLU A 120 -7.35 -5.37 -6.47
N ALA A 121 -7.86 -5.25 -7.70
CA ALA A 121 -8.58 -6.35 -8.36
C ALA A 121 -7.66 -7.43 -8.95
N SER A 122 -6.36 -7.15 -9.12
CA SER A 122 -5.38 -8.04 -9.78
C SER A 122 -4.36 -8.67 -8.82
N ALA A 123 -4.48 -8.42 -7.51
CA ALA A 123 -3.52 -8.87 -6.52
C ALA A 123 -3.41 -10.40 -6.48
N GLY A 124 -2.25 -10.93 -6.91
CA GLY A 124 -1.90 -12.35 -6.72
C GLY A 124 -1.58 -13.12 -8.00
N LYS A 125 -1.82 -12.54 -9.19
CA LYS A 125 -1.39 -13.11 -10.47
C LYS A 125 -0.36 -12.22 -11.14
N LEU A 126 0.91 -12.53 -10.89
CA LEU A 126 2.08 -11.78 -11.35
C LEU A 126 2.04 -11.46 -12.86
N GLU A 127 1.57 -12.39 -13.70
CA GLU A 127 1.44 -12.17 -15.15
C GLU A 127 0.40 -11.11 -15.53
N GLU A 128 -0.71 -11.04 -14.78
CA GLU A 128 -1.76 -10.04 -14.97
C GLU A 128 -1.24 -8.66 -14.52
N GLU A 129 -0.53 -8.60 -13.39
CA GLU A 129 0.10 -7.37 -12.87
C GLU A 129 1.14 -6.80 -13.86
N PHE A 130 1.98 -7.64 -14.48
CA PHE A 130 2.91 -7.21 -15.53
C PHE A 130 2.21 -6.68 -16.78
N THR A 131 1.10 -7.29 -17.17
CA THR A 131 0.31 -6.85 -18.33
C THR A 131 -0.32 -5.48 -18.06
N VAL A 132 -0.91 -5.29 -16.86
CA VAL A 132 -1.47 -4.01 -16.41
C VAL A 132 -0.38 -2.93 -16.39
N ALA A 133 0.80 -3.23 -15.81
CA ALA A 133 1.93 -2.30 -15.79
C ALA A 133 2.37 -1.87 -17.20
N ARG A 134 2.52 -2.83 -18.13
CA ARG A 134 2.89 -2.56 -19.52
C ARG A 134 1.89 -1.65 -20.25
N LEU A 135 0.60 -1.93 -20.10
CA LEU A 135 -0.46 -1.12 -20.73
C LEU A 135 -0.45 0.29 -20.14
N TYR A 136 -0.29 0.41 -18.83
CA TYR A 136 -0.27 1.71 -18.16
C TYR A 136 0.95 2.56 -18.56
N ILE A 137 2.14 1.97 -18.62
CA ILE A 137 3.34 2.63 -19.15
C ILE A 137 3.11 3.10 -20.59
N SER A 138 2.44 2.28 -21.41
CA SER A 138 2.13 2.65 -22.80
C SER A 138 1.19 3.85 -22.88
N LYS A 139 0.14 3.88 -22.06
CA LYS A 139 -0.79 5.03 -21.96
C LYS A 139 -0.08 6.28 -21.40
N MET A 140 0.72 6.14 -20.35
CA MET A 140 1.52 7.25 -19.81
C MET A 140 2.49 7.82 -20.84
N LYS A 141 3.11 6.97 -21.65
CA LYS A 141 4.01 7.40 -22.72
C LYS A 141 3.28 8.23 -23.78
N SER A 142 2.05 7.89 -24.15
CA SER A 142 1.25 8.71 -25.07
C SER A 142 0.83 10.03 -24.44
N GLU A 143 0.38 10.02 -23.19
CA GLU A 143 0.00 11.26 -22.47
C GLU A 143 1.20 12.20 -22.30
N ALA A 144 2.36 11.68 -21.91
CA ALA A 144 3.58 12.47 -21.78
C ALA A 144 3.99 13.12 -23.12
N LYS A 145 3.83 12.40 -24.25
CA LYS A 145 4.05 12.99 -25.58
C LYS A 145 3.03 14.09 -25.90
N ASN A 146 1.76 13.89 -25.57
CA ASN A 146 0.71 14.88 -25.80
C ASN A 146 0.97 16.16 -24.99
N VAL A 147 1.32 16.02 -23.70
CA VAL A 147 1.68 17.15 -22.83
C VAL A 147 2.92 17.86 -23.36
N SER A 148 3.96 17.12 -23.74
CA SER A 148 5.18 17.70 -24.32
C SER A 148 4.89 18.50 -25.60
N GLN A 149 4.05 17.96 -26.50
CA GLN A 149 3.64 18.67 -27.72
C GLN A 149 2.84 19.95 -27.39
N ARG A 150 1.94 19.88 -26.41
CA ARG A 150 1.16 21.04 -25.97
C ARG A 150 2.05 22.12 -25.34
N CYS A 151 3.04 21.74 -24.53
CA CYS A 151 4.02 22.68 -23.98
C CYS A 151 4.82 23.37 -25.08
N ALA A 152 5.34 22.63 -26.06
CA ALA A 152 6.05 23.21 -27.20
C ALA A 152 5.18 24.19 -28.00
N ASN A 153 3.89 23.86 -28.20
CA ASN A 153 2.95 24.76 -28.87
C ASN A 153 2.70 26.05 -28.06
N LEU A 154 2.58 25.94 -26.73
CA LEU A 154 2.41 27.10 -25.85
C LEU A 154 3.67 27.98 -25.82
N GLU A 155 4.86 27.38 -25.81
CA GLU A 155 6.12 28.12 -25.92
C GLU A 155 6.22 28.90 -27.22
N ASN A 156 5.84 28.29 -28.36
CA ASN A 156 5.80 28.97 -29.65
C ASN A 156 4.80 30.15 -29.64
N LEU A 157 3.59 29.94 -29.13
CA LEU A 157 2.59 31.00 -28.99
C LEU A 157 3.07 32.14 -28.08
N GLN A 158 3.78 31.81 -27.01
CA GLN A 158 4.35 32.80 -26.11
C GLN A 158 5.48 33.59 -26.78
N GLN A 159 6.33 32.95 -27.57
CA GLN A 159 7.35 33.64 -28.38
C GLN A 159 6.72 34.59 -29.40
N GLU A 160 5.67 34.16 -30.10
CA GLU A 160 4.93 35.03 -31.03
C GLU A 160 4.28 36.21 -30.32
N ALA A 161 3.68 36.00 -29.15
CA ALA A 161 3.09 37.06 -28.34
C ALA A 161 4.16 38.08 -27.89
N ASN A 162 5.30 37.60 -27.40
CA ASN A 162 6.42 38.47 -27.00
C ASN A 162 6.96 39.28 -28.19
N LYS A 163 7.07 38.66 -29.38
CA LYS A 163 7.47 39.38 -30.59
C LYS A 163 6.50 40.51 -30.91
N LYS A 164 5.19 40.24 -30.89
CA LYS A 164 4.16 41.27 -31.12
C LYS A 164 4.22 42.40 -30.10
N VAL A 165 4.47 42.09 -28.83
CA VAL A 165 4.68 43.12 -27.79
C VAL A 165 5.87 44.00 -28.13
N GLY A 166 7.01 43.41 -28.54
CA GLY A 166 8.19 44.18 -28.97
C GLY A 166 7.92 45.06 -30.19
N ASP A 167 7.15 44.58 -31.16
CA ASP A 167 6.72 45.38 -32.32
C ASP A 167 5.86 46.57 -31.87
N TYR A 168 4.89 46.37 -30.96
CA TYR A 168 4.07 47.45 -30.41
C TYR A 168 4.86 48.46 -29.58
N GLU A 169 5.86 48.03 -28.81
CA GLU A 169 6.74 48.92 -28.06
C GLU A 169 7.54 49.82 -29.00
N LYS A 170 8.00 49.27 -30.13
CA LYS A 170 8.71 50.02 -31.16
C LYS A 170 7.79 51.06 -31.80
N ASP A 171 6.60 50.68 -32.26
CA ASP A 171 5.62 51.60 -32.85
C ASP A 171 5.24 52.72 -31.87
N LEU A 172 5.04 52.39 -30.59
CA LEU A 172 4.76 53.36 -29.54
C LEU A 172 5.91 54.36 -29.36
N SER A 173 7.16 53.90 -29.43
CA SER A 173 8.34 54.75 -29.36
C SER A 173 8.43 55.72 -30.55
N GLU A 174 8.10 55.25 -31.75
CA GLU A 174 8.06 56.06 -32.97
C GLU A 174 6.97 57.13 -32.88
N CYS A 175 5.76 56.78 -32.41
CA CYS A 175 4.69 57.75 -32.17
C CYS A 175 5.07 58.81 -31.12
N ARG A 176 5.71 58.40 -30.01
CA ARG A 176 6.19 59.35 -28.98
C ARG A 176 7.22 60.33 -29.55
N LEU A 177 8.15 59.85 -30.36
CA LEU A 177 9.13 60.70 -31.03
C LEU A 177 8.44 61.71 -31.97
N LEU A 178 7.47 61.24 -32.76
CA LEU A 178 6.72 62.10 -33.68
C LEU A 178 5.93 63.19 -32.93
N ILE A 179 5.30 62.86 -31.80
CA ILE A 179 4.64 63.83 -30.93
C ILE A 179 5.65 64.88 -30.45
N SER A 180 6.81 64.46 -29.93
CA SER A 180 7.85 65.37 -29.45
C SER A 180 8.36 66.32 -30.55
N GLN A 181 8.52 65.81 -31.79
CA GLN A 181 8.89 66.63 -32.94
C GLN A 181 7.80 67.67 -33.27
N HIS A 182 6.52 67.27 -33.27
CA HIS A 182 5.41 68.19 -33.50
C HIS A 182 5.29 69.25 -32.41
N GLU A 183 5.47 68.90 -31.13
CA GLU A 183 5.50 69.84 -30.02
C GLU A 183 6.62 70.87 -30.16
N ALA A 184 7.83 70.44 -30.54
CA ALA A 184 8.96 71.33 -30.78
C ALA A 184 8.68 72.30 -31.95
N ARG A 185 8.10 71.78 -33.05
CA ARG A 185 7.71 72.59 -34.21
C ARG A 185 6.62 73.61 -33.85
N MET A 186 5.66 73.22 -33.03
CA MET A 186 4.57 74.08 -32.58
C MET A 186 5.11 75.23 -31.70
N LYS A 187 6.04 74.95 -30.78
CA LYS A 187 6.73 75.98 -29.99
C LYS A 187 7.50 76.97 -30.87
N SER A 188 8.26 76.47 -31.84
CA SER A 188 9.01 77.32 -32.77
C SER A 188 8.10 78.21 -33.62
N LEU A 189 6.98 77.67 -34.12
CA LEU A 189 5.98 78.45 -34.85
C LEU A 189 5.29 79.50 -33.97
N GLN A 190 4.96 79.16 -32.71
CA GLN A 190 4.41 80.12 -31.75
C GLN A 190 5.38 81.26 -31.45
N GLU A 191 6.67 80.98 -31.35
CA GLU A 191 7.71 82.00 -31.13
C GLU A 191 7.87 82.91 -32.36
N SER A 192 7.92 82.33 -33.56
CA SER A 192 7.92 83.07 -34.82
C SER A 192 6.68 83.97 -34.99
N MET A 193 5.51 83.48 -34.60
CA MET A 193 4.26 84.25 -34.62
C MET A 193 4.31 85.43 -33.64
N ARG A 194 4.78 85.21 -32.40
CA ARG A 194 4.99 86.29 -31.42
C ARG A 194 5.98 87.35 -31.91
N GLU A 195 7.08 86.94 -32.55
CA GLU A 195 8.03 87.88 -33.14
C GLU A 195 7.39 88.71 -34.27
N ALA A 196 6.56 88.10 -35.11
CA ALA A 196 5.82 88.78 -36.16
C ALA A 196 4.80 89.77 -35.59
N GLU A 197 4.07 89.39 -34.54
CA GLU A 197 3.14 90.27 -33.82
C GLU A 197 3.85 91.46 -33.16
N ASN A 198 5.01 91.22 -32.52
CA ASN A 198 5.83 92.30 -31.95
C ASN A 198 6.30 93.27 -33.03
N LYS A 199 6.81 92.76 -34.17
CA LYS A 199 7.21 93.60 -35.31
C LYS A 199 6.03 94.40 -35.88
N LYS A 200 4.86 93.75 -36.02
CA LYS A 200 3.62 94.41 -36.46
C LYS A 200 3.29 95.58 -35.53
N ARG A 201 3.31 95.36 -34.21
CA ARG A 201 3.04 96.40 -33.22
C ARG A 201 4.00 97.58 -33.32
N THR A 202 5.31 97.33 -33.47
CA THR A 202 6.30 98.40 -33.67
C THR A 202 6.07 99.18 -34.97
N LEU A 203 5.67 98.50 -36.05
CA LEU A 203 5.32 99.16 -37.30
C LEU A 203 4.04 99.99 -37.18
N GLU A 204 3.03 99.51 -36.46
CA GLU A 204 1.82 100.27 -36.14
C GLU A 204 2.15 101.55 -35.35
N GLU A 205 2.99 101.44 -34.31
CA GLU A 205 3.48 102.59 -33.53
C GLU A 205 4.24 103.61 -34.42
N ASN A 206 5.06 103.14 -35.35
CA ASN A 206 5.75 104.01 -36.33
C ASN A 206 4.78 104.69 -37.31
N VAL A 207 3.75 103.97 -37.78
CA VAL A 207 2.72 104.52 -38.67
C VAL A 207 1.94 105.62 -37.95
N ASP A 208 1.58 105.42 -36.69
CA ASP A 208 0.86 106.43 -35.91
C ASP A 208 1.74 107.65 -35.62
N ALA A 209 3.04 107.46 -35.33
CA ALA A 209 4.00 108.57 -35.20
C ALA A 209 4.12 109.40 -36.50
N LEU A 210 4.23 108.73 -37.66
CA LEU A 210 4.28 109.39 -38.97
C LEU A 210 2.95 110.08 -39.31
N ARG A 211 1.81 109.49 -38.94
CA ARG A 211 0.49 110.12 -39.09
C ARG A 211 0.38 111.38 -38.24
N GLU A 212 0.90 111.36 -37.01
CA GLU A 212 0.95 112.54 -36.14
C GLU A 212 1.82 113.64 -36.77
N GLU A 213 2.97 113.29 -37.33
CA GLU A 213 3.84 114.24 -38.04
C GLU A 213 3.18 114.80 -39.30
N CYS A 214 2.55 113.96 -40.13
CA CYS A 214 1.76 114.38 -41.28
C CYS A 214 0.57 115.27 -40.87
N ALA A 215 -0.09 114.97 -39.76
CA ALA A 215 -1.17 115.80 -39.24
C ALA A 215 -0.64 117.15 -38.75
N LYS A 216 0.53 117.20 -38.09
CA LYS A 216 1.21 118.45 -37.71
C LYS A 216 1.60 119.27 -38.93
N LEU A 217 2.16 118.64 -39.96
CA LEU A 217 2.53 119.30 -41.23
C LEU A 217 1.30 119.80 -41.98
N LYS A 218 0.23 119.00 -42.09
CA LYS A 218 -1.04 119.44 -42.66
C LYS A 218 -1.70 120.54 -41.84
N ALA A 219 -1.65 120.48 -40.51
CA ALA A 219 -2.15 121.57 -39.67
C ALA A 219 -1.33 122.85 -39.88
N ALA A 220 -0.01 122.76 -40.01
CA ALA A 220 0.85 123.89 -40.38
C ALA A 220 0.54 124.42 -41.80
N GLU A 221 0.26 123.55 -42.76
CA GLU A 221 -0.13 123.88 -44.13
C GLU A 221 -1.55 124.49 -44.21
N GLN A 222 -2.48 123.99 -43.41
CA GLN A 222 -3.88 124.40 -43.35
C GLN A 222 -4.07 125.69 -42.54
N VAL A 223 -3.19 125.98 -41.56
CA VAL A 223 -3.05 127.31 -40.93
C VAL A 223 -2.49 128.35 -41.92
N SER A 224 -1.79 127.92 -42.97
CA SER A 224 -1.36 128.79 -44.08
C SER A 224 -2.39 128.91 -45.21
N ALA A 225 -3.45 128.09 -45.22
CA ALA A 225 -4.33 127.97 -46.38
C ALA A 225 -5.76 127.62 -46.00
N VAL A 226 -6.47 128.48 -45.26
CA VAL A 226 -7.93 128.55 -45.41
C VAL A 226 -8.42 130.00 -45.30
N ASN A 227 -8.79 130.55 -46.46
CA ASN A 227 -9.92 131.46 -46.59
C ASN A 227 -11.16 130.62 -46.96
N ALA A 228 -12.26 130.91 -46.27
CA ALA A 228 -13.67 130.74 -46.63
C ALA A 228 -14.13 129.44 -47.32
N GLU A 229 -14.53 128.43 -46.54
CA GLU A 229 -15.66 127.53 -46.89
C GLU A 229 -16.06 126.67 -45.66
N GLU A 230 -16.77 127.28 -44.71
CA GLU A 230 -16.99 126.74 -43.35
C GLU A 230 -18.40 126.25 -43.04
N LYS A 231 -19.28 126.05 -44.04
CA LYS A 231 -20.68 125.69 -43.74
C LYS A 231 -21.22 124.40 -44.35
N GLN A 232 -20.47 123.71 -45.22
CA GLN A 232 -20.86 122.38 -45.74
C GLN A 232 -20.02 121.23 -45.15
N LYS A 233 -18.81 121.53 -44.62
CA LYS A 233 -17.93 120.55 -43.96
C LYS A 233 -18.42 120.12 -42.59
N ALA A 234 -19.16 120.97 -41.87
CA ALA A 234 -19.66 120.68 -40.52
C ALA A 234 -20.65 119.50 -40.49
N ASP A 235 -21.50 119.37 -41.50
CA ASP A 235 -22.49 118.28 -41.58
C ASP A 235 -21.86 116.95 -42.06
N GLN A 236 -20.88 117.01 -42.98
CA GLN A 236 -20.08 115.83 -43.35
C GLN A 236 -19.18 115.36 -42.19
N LEU A 237 -18.62 116.28 -41.39
CA LEU A 237 -17.86 115.95 -40.18
C LEU A 237 -18.76 115.28 -39.12
N LYS A 238 -19.99 115.77 -38.91
CA LYS A 238 -20.94 115.11 -38.01
C LYS A 238 -21.30 113.69 -38.46
N ALA A 239 -21.63 113.48 -39.74
CA ALA A 239 -21.96 112.16 -40.26
C ALA A 239 -20.75 111.19 -40.24
N ALA A 240 -19.53 111.69 -40.46
CA ALA A 240 -18.31 110.90 -40.30
C ALA A 240 -18.06 110.53 -38.84
N PHE A 241 -18.32 111.46 -37.91
CA PHE A 241 -18.17 111.23 -36.47
C PHE A 241 -19.19 110.22 -35.94
N GLU A 242 -20.45 110.28 -36.39
CA GLU A 242 -21.48 109.28 -36.06
C GLU A 242 -21.10 107.89 -36.58
N ASN A 243 -20.65 107.77 -37.83
CA ASN A 243 -20.15 106.50 -38.36
C ASN A 243 -18.93 105.98 -37.58
N GLN A 244 -18.03 106.85 -37.15
CA GLN A 244 -16.88 106.46 -36.35
C GLN A 244 -17.30 105.97 -34.96
N MET A 245 -18.31 106.61 -34.34
CA MET A 245 -18.86 106.19 -33.06
C MET A 245 -19.60 104.84 -33.15
N ASP A 246 -20.31 104.58 -34.26
CA ASP A 246 -20.96 103.30 -34.48
C ASP A 246 -19.95 102.19 -34.81
N GLN A 247 -18.90 102.49 -35.58
CA GLN A 247 -17.78 101.55 -35.78
C GLN A 247 -17.06 101.22 -34.47
N LEU A 248 -16.89 102.20 -33.58
CA LEU A 248 -16.31 101.98 -32.24
C LEU A 248 -17.22 101.12 -31.36
N ARG A 249 -18.54 101.33 -31.41
CA ARG A 249 -19.52 100.49 -30.69
C ARG A 249 -19.53 99.06 -31.21
N ASP A 250 -19.49 98.88 -32.53
CA ASP A 250 -19.42 97.56 -33.15
C ASP A 250 -18.10 96.84 -32.84
N ALA A 251 -16.97 97.54 -32.89
CA ALA A 251 -15.67 97.00 -32.52
C ALA A 251 -15.63 96.57 -31.04
N HIS A 252 -16.15 97.41 -30.14
CA HIS A 252 -16.26 97.08 -28.72
C HIS A 252 -17.18 95.87 -28.49
N THR A 253 -18.33 95.81 -29.17
CA THR A 253 -19.27 94.68 -29.04
C THR A 253 -18.63 93.37 -29.51
N LYS A 254 -17.86 93.40 -30.61
CA LYS A 254 -17.09 92.25 -31.10
C LYS A 254 -16.00 91.83 -30.11
N GLN A 255 -15.26 92.78 -29.54
CA GLN A 255 -14.22 92.48 -28.55
C GLN A 255 -14.79 91.86 -27.28
N VAL A 256 -15.97 92.31 -26.83
CA VAL A 256 -16.66 91.70 -25.69
C VAL A 256 -17.14 90.29 -26.03
N ALA A 257 -17.60 90.04 -27.25
CA ALA A 257 -17.98 88.69 -27.69
C ALA A 257 -16.77 87.75 -27.70
N THR A 258 -15.64 88.15 -28.30
CA THR A 258 -14.42 87.32 -28.31
C THR A 258 -13.89 87.05 -26.91
N LEU A 259 -13.91 88.04 -26.01
CA LEU A 259 -13.50 87.82 -24.62
C LEU A 259 -14.44 86.85 -23.87
N ARG A 260 -15.73 86.83 -24.18
CA ARG A 260 -16.67 85.86 -23.61
C ARG A 260 -16.41 84.45 -24.14
N ASP A 261 -16.14 84.32 -25.43
CA ASP A 261 -15.81 83.04 -26.05
C ASP A 261 -14.49 82.49 -25.49
N GLU A 262 -13.46 83.33 -25.36
CA GLU A 262 -12.18 82.97 -24.71
C GLU A 262 -12.37 82.54 -23.25
N ILE A 263 -13.21 83.25 -22.48
CA ILE A 263 -13.54 82.85 -21.10
C ILE A 263 -14.22 81.47 -21.08
N SER A 264 -15.13 81.22 -22.02
CA SER A 264 -15.82 79.92 -22.14
C SER A 264 -14.83 78.79 -22.47
N GLU A 265 -13.95 78.98 -23.46
CA GLU A 265 -12.93 78.00 -23.82
C GLU A 265 -11.96 77.72 -22.66
N LYS A 266 -11.51 78.77 -21.95
CA LYS A 266 -10.67 78.61 -20.77
C LYS A 266 -11.39 77.85 -19.66
N GLN A 267 -12.69 78.07 -19.48
CA GLN A 267 -13.48 77.37 -18.48
C GLN A 267 -13.68 75.89 -18.82
N GLU A 268 -13.88 75.55 -20.10
CA GLU A 268 -13.92 74.17 -20.59
C GLU A 268 -12.58 73.47 -20.38
N PHE A 269 -11.46 74.12 -20.75
CA PHE A 269 -10.12 73.57 -20.54
C PHE A 269 -9.80 73.33 -19.05
N ILE A 270 -10.25 74.22 -18.16
CA ILE A 270 -10.13 74.02 -16.70
C ILE A 270 -10.92 72.79 -16.24
N ASN A 271 -12.11 72.55 -16.80
CA ASN A 271 -12.92 71.39 -16.45
C ASN A 271 -12.27 70.09 -16.95
N GLU A 272 -11.76 70.06 -18.18
CA GLU A 272 -11.02 68.91 -18.72
C GLU A 272 -9.76 68.59 -17.90
N LEU A 273 -9.01 69.63 -17.49
CA LEU A 273 -7.85 69.47 -16.61
C LEU A 273 -8.25 68.93 -15.23
N LYS A 274 -9.39 69.33 -14.67
CA LYS A 274 -9.88 68.77 -13.41
C LYS A 274 -10.27 67.30 -13.54
N ASP A 275 -10.97 66.95 -14.61
CA ASP A 275 -11.40 65.56 -14.86
C ASP A 275 -10.21 64.63 -15.09
N THR A 276 -9.23 65.08 -15.87
CA THR A 276 -7.98 64.32 -16.11
C THR A 276 -7.17 64.17 -14.83
N ASN A 277 -7.04 65.23 -14.02
CA ASN A 277 -6.34 65.17 -12.74
C ASN A 277 -7.05 64.23 -11.75
N GLN A 278 -8.39 64.25 -11.70
CA GLN A 278 -9.16 63.31 -10.87
C GLN A 278 -8.96 61.85 -11.31
N LYS A 279 -8.98 61.57 -12.62
CA LYS A 279 -8.69 60.24 -13.17
C LYS A 279 -7.28 59.77 -12.81
N LEU A 280 -6.28 60.63 -12.95
CA LEU A 280 -4.89 60.33 -12.57
C LEU A 280 -4.75 60.06 -11.08
N SER A 281 -5.43 60.84 -10.23
CA SER A 281 -5.41 60.63 -8.78
C SER A 281 -6.02 59.28 -8.39
N LEU A 282 -7.14 58.88 -9.00
CA LEU A 282 -7.76 57.57 -8.74
C LEU A 282 -6.87 56.42 -9.23
N ALA A 283 -6.26 56.55 -10.41
CA ALA A 283 -5.32 55.55 -10.92
C ALA A 283 -4.09 55.41 -10.01
N HIS A 284 -3.56 56.52 -9.49
CA HIS A 284 -2.45 56.49 -8.53
C HIS A 284 -2.84 55.79 -7.23
N GLN A 285 -4.03 56.08 -6.67
CA GLN A 285 -4.52 55.42 -5.47
C GLN A 285 -4.70 53.92 -5.67
N GLN A 286 -5.27 53.51 -6.80
CA GLN A 286 -5.44 52.10 -7.16
C GLN A 286 -4.10 51.38 -7.27
N MET A 287 -3.15 51.95 -8.01
CA MET A 287 -1.79 51.39 -8.15
C MET A 287 -1.07 51.27 -6.80
N THR A 288 -1.27 52.23 -5.90
CA THR A 288 -0.68 52.20 -4.55
C THR A 288 -1.27 51.06 -3.73
N ALA A 289 -2.59 50.88 -3.77
CA ALA A 289 -3.27 49.79 -3.06
C ALA A 289 -2.86 48.41 -3.61
N ASP A 290 -2.74 48.27 -4.93
CA ASP A 290 -2.30 47.02 -5.57
C ASP A 290 -0.84 46.71 -5.23
N TYR A 291 0.03 47.72 -5.16
CA TYR A 291 1.42 47.56 -4.72
C TYR A 291 1.51 47.09 -3.25
N GLU A 292 0.73 47.71 -2.34
CA GLU A 292 0.70 47.29 -0.93
C GLU A 292 0.21 45.85 -0.77
N LYS A 293 -0.81 45.46 -1.53
CA LYS A 293 -1.33 44.09 -1.53
C LYS A 293 -0.29 43.09 -2.04
N LEU A 294 0.37 43.38 -3.16
CA LEU A 294 1.43 42.52 -3.70
C LEU A 294 2.61 42.39 -2.73
N ARG A 295 3.00 43.50 -2.09
CA ARG A 295 4.05 43.51 -1.07
C ARG A 295 3.69 42.64 0.14
N GLN A 296 2.43 42.66 0.57
CA GLN A 296 1.96 41.79 1.65
C GLN A 296 1.97 40.32 1.24
N GLU A 297 1.51 39.99 0.03
CA GLU A 297 1.55 38.62 -0.50
C GLU A 297 2.99 38.10 -0.65
N GLU A 298 3.93 38.94 -1.06
CA GLU A 298 5.36 38.61 -1.13
C GLU A 298 5.93 38.30 0.27
N ALA A 299 5.59 39.11 1.28
CA ALA A 299 6.01 38.89 2.66
C ALA A 299 5.45 37.57 3.22
N GLU A 300 4.17 37.28 2.99
CA GLU A 300 3.53 36.03 3.42
C GLU A 300 4.13 34.79 2.73
N LYS A 301 4.37 34.86 1.42
CA LYS A 301 5.05 33.80 0.66
C LYS A 301 6.48 33.58 1.16
N SER A 302 7.20 34.65 1.46
CA SER A 302 8.57 34.58 2.01
C SER A 302 8.59 33.92 3.38
N ALA A 303 7.66 34.27 4.27
CA ALA A 303 7.53 33.64 5.59
C ALA A 303 7.21 32.14 5.46
N LYS A 304 6.28 31.77 4.56
CA LYS A 304 5.91 30.38 4.31
C LYS A 304 7.07 29.57 3.72
N LEU A 305 7.87 30.17 2.85
CA LEU A 305 9.07 29.53 2.31
C LEU A 305 10.09 29.24 3.43
N GLN A 306 10.31 30.20 4.33
CA GLN A 306 11.21 30.02 5.47
C GLN A 306 10.75 28.90 6.41
N GLU A 307 9.44 28.78 6.66
CA GLU A 307 8.87 27.66 7.44
C GLU A 307 9.08 26.29 6.77
N LEU A 308 8.87 26.21 5.45
CA LEU A 308 9.10 25.00 4.68
C LEU A 308 10.58 24.60 4.67
N MET A 309 11.49 25.57 4.57
CA MET A 309 12.94 25.33 4.67
C MET A 309 13.31 24.71 6.02
N LEU A 310 12.84 25.29 7.13
CA LEU A 310 13.09 24.75 8.48
C LEU A 310 12.51 23.35 8.66
N THR A 311 11.32 23.08 8.11
CA THR A 311 10.71 21.75 8.17
C THR A 311 11.51 20.73 7.36
N ASN A 312 12.01 21.12 6.19
CA ASN A 312 12.86 20.28 5.37
C ASN A 312 14.22 19.99 6.03
N GLU A 313 14.85 20.99 6.66
CA GLU A 313 16.08 20.80 7.43
C GLU A 313 15.89 19.81 8.59
N ARG A 314 14.77 19.91 9.33
CA ARG A 314 14.44 18.91 10.37
C ARG A 314 14.27 17.51 9.80
N ARG A 315 13.67 17.39 8.62
CA ARG A 315 13.50 16.10 7.92
C ARG A 315 14.82 15.51 7.45
N GLU A 316 15.69 16.34 6.89
CA GLU A 316 17.06 15.99 6.51
C GLU A 316 17.87 15.53 7.72
N GLN A 317 17.76 16.22 8.86
CA GLN A 317 18.42 15.83 10.10
C GLN A 317 17.93 14.45 10.59
N ALA A 318 16.62 14.23 10.65
CA ALA A 318 16.06 12.93 11.02
C ALA A 318 16.50 11.80 10.06
N ARG A 319 16.64 12.08 8.76
CA ARG A 319 17.18 11.12 7.79
C ARG A 319 18.66 10.80 8.05
N LYS A 320 19.48 11.79 8.39
CA LYS A 320 20.90 11.57 8.74
C LYS A 320 21.02 10.70 10.00
N ASP A 321 20.19 10.96 11.01
CA ASP A 321 20.18 10.19 12.25
C ASP A 321 19.74 8.73 12.01
N LEU A 322 18.69 8.53 11.20
CA LEU A 322 18.24 7.20 10.78
C LEU A 322 19.31 6.46 9.96
N LYS A 323 20.01 7.15 9.06
CA LYS A 323 21.11 6.57 8.29
C LYS A 323 22.27 6.11 9.18
N GLY A 324 22.63 6.88 10.20
CA GLY A 324 23.64 6.47 11.18
C GLY A 324 23.24 5.22 11.96
N LEU A 325 21.95 5.08 12.27
CA LEU A 325 21.41 3.86 12.88
C LEU A 325 21.43 2.68 11.91
N GLU A 326 21.02 2.87 10.65
CA GLU A 326 21.07 1.85 9.60
C GLU A 326 22.51 1.33 9.39
N ASP A 327 23.50 2.22 9.32
CA ASP A 327 24.91 1.86 9.19
C ASP A 327 25.41 1.06 10.40
N THR A 328 24.94 1.41 11.60
CA THR A 328 25.27 0.67 12.84
C THR A 328 24.65 -0.73 12.81
N VAL A 329 23.37 -0.84 12.47
CA VAL A 329 22.68 -2.13 12.32
C VAL A 329 23.35 -2.99 11.26
N ALA A 330 23.77 -2.43 10.13
CA ALA A 330 24.48 -3.14 9.07
C ALA A 330 25.83 -3.70 9.56
N LYS A 331 26.59 -2.94 10.36
CA LYS A 331 27.85 -3.40 10.97
C LYS A 331 27.63 -4.53 11.97
N GLU A 332 26.61 -4.44 12.82
CA GLU A 332 26.25 -5.50 13.76
C GLU A 332 25.82 -6.78 13.02
N LEU A 333 25.00 -6.66 11.98
CA LEU A 333 24.62 -7.79 11.13
C LEU A 333 25.81 -8.42 10.42
N HIS A 334 26.76 -7.62 9.92
CA HIS A 334 27.99 -8.13 9.32
C HIS A 334 28.84 -8.89 10.33
N THR A 335 28.96 -8.36 11.55
CA THR A 335 29.70 -9.00 12.66
C THR A 335 29.06 -10.32 13.06
N LEU A 336 27.73 -10.36 13.21
CA LEU A 336 26.97 -11.58 13.46
C LEU A 336 27.16 -12.61 12.34
N HIS A 337 27.18 -12.16 11.08
CA HIS A 337 27.43 -13.05 9.95
C HIS A 337 28.85 -13.64 9.98
N ALA A 338 29.86 -12.82 10.31
CA ALA A 338 31.25 -13.27 10.45
C ALA A 338 31.40 -14.30 11.58
N LEU A 339 30.79 -14.05 12.75
CA LEU A 339 30.77 -14.99 13.88
C LEU A 339 30.08 -16.31 13.51
N ARG A 340 28.94 -16.24 12.81
CA ARG A 340 28.24 -17.43 12.31
C ARG A 340 29.12 -18.24 11.35
N LYS A 341 29.86 -17.56 10.45
CA LYS A 341 30.78 -18.23 9.51
C LYS A 341 31.90 -18.95 10.24
N LEU A 342 32.52 -18.31 11.23
CA LEU A 342 33.56 -18.93 12.07
C LEU A 342 33.02 -20.15 12.82
N PHE A 343 31.82 -20.05 13.39
CA PHE A 343 31.17 -21.18 14.08
C PHE A 343 30.93 -22.37 13.13
N VAL A 344 30.43 -22.12 11.92
CA VAL A 344 30.19 -23.17 10.93
C VAL A 344 31.51 -23.80 10.46
N GLN A 345 32.55 -23.00 10.24
CA GLN A 345 33.87 -23.51 9.86
C GLN A 345 34.48 -24.39 10.96
N ASP A 346 34.37 -23.98 12.22
CA ASP A 346 34.88 -24.75 13.36
C ASP A 346 34.09 -26.07 13.57
N LEU A 347 32.78 -26.05 13.31
CA LEU A 347 31.95 -27.25 13.27
C LEU A 347 32.38 -28.19 12.13
N GLN A 348 32.58 -27.66 10.92
CA GLN A 348 33.03 -28.42 9.76
C GLN A 348 34.44 -29.00 9.94
N ALA A 349 35.36 -28.26 10.58
CA ALA A 349 36.72 -28.75 10.87
C ALA A 349 36.70 -29.95 11.83
N ARG A 350 35.82 -29.94 12.83
CA ARG A 350 35.61 -31.10 13.71
C ARG A 350 35.05 -32.31 12.96
N ILE A 351 34.09 -32.08 12.08
CA ILE A 351 33.49 -33.14 11.24
C ILE A 351 34.51 -33.71 10.25
N LYS A 352 35.33 -32.89 9.58
CA LYS A 352 36.37 -33.39 8.66
C LYS A 352 37.46 -34.18 9.38
N LYS A 353 37.82 -33.79 10.61
CA LYS A 353 38.79 -34.54 11.43
C LYS A 353 38.27 -35.92 11.85
N SER A 354 36.95 -36.17 11.78
CA SER A 354 36.36 -37.49 12.00
C SER A 354 36.20 -38.34 10.73
N ILE A 355 36.33 -37.76 9.53
CA ILE A 355 36.07 -38.45 8.25
C ILE A 355 37.38 -38.93 7.59
N ASN A 356 38.53 -38.30 7.86
CA ASN A 356 39.83 -38.64 7.25
C ASN A 356 40.44 -40.01 7.66
N SER A 357 39.70 -40.93 8.27
CA SER A 357 40.20 -42.28 8.64
C SER A 357 39.87 -43.38 7.63
N GLU A 358 38.99 -43.14 6.65
CA GLU A 358 38.57 -44.18 5.71
C GLU A 358 38.35 -43.56 4.34
N GLU A 359 39.33 -43.71 3.43
CA GLU A 359 39.09 -43.75 1.98
C GLU A 359 40.41 -44.01 1.25
N THR A 360 40.59 -45.23 0.74
CA THR A 360 41.46 -45.52 -0.41
C THR A 360 40.79 -46.56 -1.31
N GLU A 361 41.00 -46.35 -2.61
CA GLU A 361 40.83 -47.25 -3.76
C GLU A 361 39.41 -47.41 -4.34
N ASP A 362 39.21 -47.70 -5.62
CA ASP A 362 39.85 -47.34 -6.88
C ASP A 362 38.93 -47.93 -7.98
N ASP A 363 39.15 -47.42 -9.17
CA ASP A 363 38.74 -47.75 -10.52
C ASP A 363 38.29 -49.18 -10.94
N GLY A 364 37.55 -49.19 -12.06
CA GLY A 364 37.60 -50.24 -13.09
C GLY A 364 36.78 -51.52 -12.88
N GLY A 365 35.53 -51.57 -13.34
CA GLY A 365 34.71 -52.77 -13.14
C GLY A 365 34.65 -53.78 -14.30
N SER A 366 34.73 -55.03 -13.84
CA SER A 366 34.71 -56.31 -14.55
C SER A 366 33.35 -56.63 -15.23
N LEU A 367 33.26 -57.75 -15.95
CA LEU A 367 32.04 -58.28 -16.59
C LEU A 367 30.83 -58.40 -15.63
N ALA A 368 31.10 -58.63 -14.34
CA ALA A 368 30.11 -58.56 -13.27
C ALA A 368 29.52 -57.15 -13.08
N GLN A 369 30.33 -56.11 -13.31
CA GLN A 369 29.86 -54.72 -13.35
C GLN A 369 28.89 -54.50 -14.52
N LYS A 370 29.08 -55.13 -15.69
CA LYS A 370 28.11 -55.05 -16.80
C LYS A 370 26.76 -55.72 -16.47
N GLN A 371 26.76 -56.88 -15.82
CA GLN A 371 25.51 -57.49 -15.34
C GLN A 371 24.86 -56.66 -14.22
N LYS A 372 25.68 -56.05 -13.35
CA LYS A 372 25.20 -55.14 -12.31
C LYS A 372 24.66 -53.83 -12.89
N ILE A 373 25.27 -53.29 -13.94
CA ILE A 373 24.75 -52.16 -14.71
C ILE A 373 23.41 -52.54 -15.34
N SER A 374 23.29 -53.71 -15.97
CA SER A 374 22.01 -54.17 -16.55
C SER A 374 20.91 -54.35 -15.48
N PHE A 375 21.27 -54.85 -14.30
CA PHE A 375 20.34 -54.94 -13.16
C PHE A 375 19.95 -53.55 -12.65
N LEU A 376 20.90 -52.61 -12.56
CA LEU A 376 20.66 -51.23 -12.16
C LEU A 376 19.83 -50.48 -13.19
N GLU A 377 20.03 -50.72 -14.49
CA GLU A 377 19.22 -50.16 -15.58
C GLU A 377 17.77 -50.64 -15.47
N ASN A 378 17.54 -51.94 -15.21
CA ASN A 378 16.19 -52.48 -15.00
C ASN A 378 15.55 -51.89 -13.73
N ASN A 379 16.32 -51.75 -12.64
CA ASN A 379 15.85 -51.10 -11.43
C ASN A 379 15.51 -49.62 -11.66
N LEU A 380 16.35 -48.91 -12.42
CA LEU A 380 16.12 -47.52 -12.81
C LEU A 380 14.85 -47.39 -13.67
N GLU A 381 14.61 -48.36 -14.55
CA GLU A 381 13.40 -48.40 -15.38
C GLU A 381 12.15 -48.68 -14.53
N GLN A 382 12.23 -49.60 -13.56
CA GLN A 382 11.15 -49.85 -12.60
C GLN A 382 10.88 -48.63 -11.73
N LEU A 383 11.92 -47.97 -11.22
CA LEU A 383 11.80 -46.74 -10.44
C LEU A 383 11.18 -45.62 -11.28
N THR A 384 11.50 -45.54 -12.56
CA THR A 384 10.88 -44.61 -13.51
C THR A 384 9.40 -44.92 -13.73
N LYS A 385 9.01 -46.21 -13.80
CA LYS A 385 7.60 -46.63 -13.90
C LYS A 385 6.82 -46.28 -12.63
N VAL A 386 7.38 -46.55 -11.45
CA VAL A 386 6.79 -46.17 -10.16
C VAL A 386 6.69 -44.65 -10.05
N HIS A 387 7.72 -43.91 -10.44
CA HIS A 387 7.69 -42.45 -10.44
C HIS A 387 6.59 -41.91 -11.37
N LYS A 388 6.48 -42.42 -12.60
CA LYS A 388 5.40 -42.05 -13.53
C LYS A 388 4.02 -42.41 -12.99
N GLN A 389 3.90 -43.50 -12.22
CA GLN A 389 2.64 -43.88 -11.56
C GLN A 389 2.33 -42.92 -10.41
N LEU A 390 3.28 -42.64 -9.52
CA LEU A 390 3.11 -41.70 -8.42
C LEU A 390 2.78 -40.29 -8.91
N VAL A 391 3.35 -39.84 -10.04
CA VAL A 391 3.00 -38.55 -10.65
C VAL A 391 1.54 -38.54 -11.13
N ARG A 392 1.07 -39.64 -11.73
CA ARG A 392 -0.34 -39.80 -12.14
C ARG A 392 -1.27 -39.86 -10.93
N ASP A 393 -0.96 -40.69 -9.93
CA ASP A 393 -1.73 -40.79 -8.69
C ASP A 393 -1.76 -39.44 -7.94
N ASN A 394 -0.66 -38.69 -7.96
CA ASN A 394 -0.61 -37.36 -7.35
C ASN A 394 -1.46 -36.34 -8.13
N ALA A 395 -1.55 -36.45 -9.46
CA ALA A 395 -2.47 -35.66 -10.26
C ALA A 395 -3.93 -36.02 -9.98
N ASP A 396 -4.25 -37.30 -9.84
CA ASP A 396 -5.59 -37.78 -9.49
C ASP A 396 -5.99 -37.33 -8.08
N LEU A 397 -5.07 -37.44 -7.11
CA LEU A 397 -5.27 -36.93 -5.74
C LEU A 397 -5.46 -35.41 -5.71
N ARG A 398 -4.73 -34.65 -6.55
CA ARG A 398 -4.96 -33.20 -6.71
C ARG A 398 -6.36 -32.87 -7.24
N CYS A 399 -6.93 -33.73 -8.07
CA CYS A 399 -8.31 -33.59 -8.57
C CYS A 399 -9.37 -34.06 -7.55
N GLU A 400 -9.07 -35.09 -6.74
CA GLU A 400 -9.98 -35.63 -5.72
C GLU A 400 -10.01 -34.79 -4.43
N LEU A 401 -8.88 -34.18 -4.04
CA LEU A 401 -8.79 -33.37 -2.82
C LEU A 401 -9.83 -32.24 -2.77
N PRO A 402 -10.04 -31.42 -3.83
CA PRO A 402 -11.10 -30.41 -3.84
C PRO A 402 -12.51 -30.98 -3.67
N LYS A 403 -12.78 -32.20 -4.19
CA LYS A 403 -14.08 -32.86 -4.06
C LYS A 403 -14.33 -33.30 -2.62
N LEU A 404 -13.32 -33.89 -1.98
CA LEU A 404 -13.37 -34.29 -0.57
C LEU A 404 -13.49 -33.09 0.35
N GLU A 405 -12.74 -32.01 0.09
CA GLU A 405 -12.87 -30.76 0.85
C GLU A 405 -14.27 -30.14 0.70
N LYS A 406 -14.85 -30.14 -0.51
CA LYS A 406 -16.23 -29.66 -0.72
C LYS A 406 -17.23 -30.50 0.08
N ARG A 407 -17.10 -31.84 0.06
CA ARG A 407 -17.92 -32.74 0.88
C ARG A 407 -17.77 -32.44 2.37
N LEU A 408 -16.54 -32.22 2.84
CA LEU A 408 -16.26 -31.88 4.24
C LEU A 408 -16.87 -30.53 4.64
N ARG A 409 -16.78 -29.51 3.79
CA ARG A 409 -17.43 -28.22 4.03
C ARG A 409 -18.95 -28.36 4.16
N THR A 410 -19.59 -29.09 3.24
CA THR A 410 -21.03 -29.34 3.32
C THR A 410 -21.42 -30.16 4.57
N THR A 411 -20.63 -31.15 4.99
CA THR A 411 -20.92 -31.89 6.23
C THR A 411 -20.72 -31.02 7.46
N MET A 412 -19.68 -30.17 7.50
CA MET A 412 -19.46 -29.19 8.58
C MET A 412 -20.61 -28.19 8.68
N GLU A 413 -21.09 -27.65 7.57
CA GLU A 413 -22.26 -26.75 7.53
C GLU A 413 -23.51 -27.45 8.04
N ARG A 414 -23.74 -28.70 7.62
CA ARG A 414 -24.86 -29.51 8.12
C ARG A 414 -24.76 -29.75 9.63
N VAL A 415 -23.57 -30.07 10.14
CA VAL A 415 -23.35 -30.25 11.58
C VAL A 415 -23.64 -28.95 12.32
N LYS A 416 -23.13 -27.80 11.85
CA LYS A 416 -23.40 -26.49 12.45
C LYS A 416 -24.89 -26.14 12.46
N ALA A 417 -25.61 -26.48 11.40
CA ALA A 417 -27.06 -26.30 11.34
C ALA A 417 -27.78 -27.19 12.37
N LEU A 418 -27.36 -28.46 12.51
CA LEU A 418 -27.91 -29.37 13.51
C LEU A 418 -27.60 -28.94 14.95
N GLU A 419 -26.39 -28.44 15.21
CA GLU A 419 -26.01 -27.87 16.52
C GLU A 419 -26.87 -26.65 16.86
N THR A 420 -27.12 -25.78 15.88
CA THR A 420 -27.98 -24.61 16.04
C THR A 420 -29.42 -25.03 16.35
N ALA A 421 -29.97 -25.95 15.56
CA ALA A 421 -31.31 -26.49 15.79
C ALA A 421 -31.44 -27.18 17.17
N LEU A 422 -30.40 -27.91 17.60
CA LEU A 422 -30.38 -28.55 18.92
C LEU A 422 -30.35 -27.51 20.05
N LYS A 423 -29.59 -26.42 19.89
CA LYS A 423 -29.54 -25.32 20.84
C LYS A 423 -30.89 -24.61 20.93
N GLU A 424 -31.52 -24.31 19.80
CA GLU A 424 -32.86 -23.70 19.74
C GLU A 424 -33.93 -24.60 20.35
N ALA A 425 -33.90 -25.91 20.08
CA ALA A 425 -34.79 -26.89 20.69
C ALA A 425 -34.63 -26.94 22.21
N LYS A 426 -33.39 -26.90 22.72
CA LYS A 426 -33.10 -26.85 24.16
C LYS A 426 -33.59 -25.57 24.80
N GLU A 427 -33.37 -24.42 24.15
CA GLU A 427 -33.88 -23.12 24.62
C GLU A 427 -35.40 -23.05 24.60
N GLY A 428 -36.04 -23.62 23.57
CA GLY A 428 -37.48 -23.80 23.47
C GLY A 428 -38.03 -24.62 24.64
N ALA A 429 -37.48 -25.81 24.87
CA ALA A 429 -37.88 -26.68 25.98
C ALA A 429 -37.67 -26.01 27.35
N MET A 430 -36.59 -25.24 27.53
CA MET A 430 -36.34 -24.46 28.75
C MET A 430 -37.37 -23.32 28.93
N ARG A 431 -37.76 -22.63 27.85
CA ARG A 431 -38.82 -21.62 27.88
C ARG A 431 -40.17 -22.21 28.25
N ASP A 432 -40.52 -23.35 27.67
CA ASP A 432 -41.78 -24.05 27.98
C ASP A 432 -41.79 -24.54 29.42
N ARG A 433 -40.69 -25.14 29.90
CA ARG A 433 -40.55 -25.52 31.31
C ARG A 433 -40.74 -24.32 32.25
N LYS A 434 -40.19 -23.14 31.92
CA LYS A 434 -40.42 -21.90 32.70
C LYS A 434 -41.88 -21.47 32.68
N ARG A 435 -42.56 -21.53 31.53
CA ARG A 435 -44.00 -21.22 31.41
C ARG A 435 -44.85 -22.18 32.26
N TYR A 436 -44.60 -23.48 32.15
CA TYR A 436 -45.28 -24.49 32.96
C TYR A 436 -45.02 -24.28 34.46
N GLN A 437 -43.78 -23.98 34.86
CA GLN A 437 -43.45 -23.70 36.25
C GLN A 437 -44.22 -22.49 36.78
N TYR A 438 -44.27 -21.39 36.01
CA TYR A 438 -45.03 -20.20 36.36
C TYR A 438 -46.52 -20.50 36.51
N GLU A 439 -47.09 -21.28 35.60
CA GLU A 439 -48.50 -21.69 35.65
C GLU A 439 -48.80 -22.56 36.88
N VAL A 440 -47.92 -23.51 37.19
CA VAL A 440 -48.01 -24.36 38.38
C VAL A 440 -47.94 -23.51 39.65
N ASP A 441 -47.02 -22.54 39.73
CA ASP A 441 -46.88 -21.70 40.92
C ASP A 441 -48.06 -20.72 41.06
N ARG A 442 -48.61 -20.22 39.95
CA ARG A 442 -49.87 -19.46 39.94
C ARG A 442 -51.04 -20.28 40.49
N ILE A 443 -51.16 -21.55 40.08
CA ILE A 443 -52.19 -22.47 40.59
C ILE A 443 -51.95 -22.77 42.08
N LYS A 444 -50.71 -23.06 42.50
CA LYS A 444 -50.37 -23.27 43.92
C LYS A 444 -50.74 -22.07 44.77
N GLU A 445 -50.48 -20.86 44.28
CA GLU A 445 -50.82 -19.63 44.98
C GLU A 445 -52.34 -19.43 45.11
N ALA A 446 -53.10 -19.70 44.03
CA ALA A 446 -54.56 -19.72 44.08
C ALA A 446 -55.10 -20.77 45.07
N VAL A 447 -54.52 -21.97 45.10
CA VAL A 447 -54.87 -23.03 46.06
C VAL A 447 -54.49 -22.64 47.48
N ARG A 448 -53.33 -22.01 47.69
CA ARG A 448 -52.87 -21.51 49.00
C ARG A 448 -53.82 -20.44 49.53
N GLN A 449 -54.22 -19.48 48.71
CA GLN A 449 -55.23 -18.48 49.11
C GLN A 449 -56.57 -19.14 49.47
N LYS A 450 -57.01 -20.14 48.68
CA LYS A 450 -58.24 -20.90 48.95
C LYS A 450 -58.15 -21.74 50.23
N ASN A 451 -56.98 -22.29 50.56
CA ASN A 451 -56.73 -23.06 51.79
C ASN A 451 -56.55 -22.16 53.02
N LEU A 452 -55.94 -20.98 52.86
CA LEU A 452 -55.80 -20.00 53.94
C LEU A 452 -57.15 -19.41 54.33
N ALA A 453 -58.06 -19.25 53.37
CA ALA A 453 -59.46 -18.89 53.61
C ALA A 453 -60.27 -19.98 54.35
N ARG A 454 -59.77 -21.23 54.45
CA ARG A 454 -60.50 -22.38 55.02
C ARG A 454 -59.98 -22.86 56.37
N ARG A 455 -58.88 -22.31 56.88
CA ARG A 455 -58.26 -22.75 58.15
C ARG A 455 -58.50 -21.73 59.26
N GLY A 456 -59.64 -21.87 59.94
CA GLY A 456 -59.88 -21.25 61.25
C GLY A 456 -58.96 -21.86 62.34
N PRO A 457 -58.69 -21.14 63.43
CA PRO A 457 -57.68 -21.53 64.41
C PRO A 457 -58.25 -22.52 65.45
N GLN A 458 -57.62 -23.68 65.63
CA GLN A 458 -57.89 -24.50 66.81
C GLN A 458 -56.66 -25.23 67.38
N ALA A 459 -56.42 -24.87 68.64
CA ALA A 459 -55.83 -25.52 69.82
C ALA A 459 -54.79 -26.66 69.69
N GLN A 460 -53.63 -26.44 70.33
CA GLN A 460 -52.66 -27.45 70.72
C GLN A 460 -53.02 -28.04 72.09
N ILE A 461 -53.25 -29.35 72.16
CA ILE A 461 -53.38 -30.13 73.39
C ILE A 461 -52.13 -31.02 73.52
N ALA A 462 -51.54 -31.01 74.71
CA ALA A 462 -50.25 -31.63 74.99
C ALA A 462 -50.37 -32.93 75.81
N LYS A 463 -49.33 -33.78 75.62
CA LYS A 463 -48.84 -34.92 76.44
C LYS A 463 -49.56 -36.27 76.21
N PRO A 464 -48.99 -37.46 76.56
CA PRO A 464 -47.77 -37.75 77.34
C PRO A 464 -46.88 -38.93 76.83
N ILE A 465 -45.82 -39.18 77.62
CA ILE A 465 -44.66 -40.07 77.45
C ILE A 465 -44.93 -41.53 77.90
N ARG A 466 -44.48 -42.56 77.14
CA ARG A 466 -43.92 -43.84 77.67
C ARG A 466 -43.15 -44.63 76.59
N ALA A 467 -42.08 -45.29 77.04
CA ALA A 467 -40.98 -45.92 76.29
C ALA A 467 -41.20 -47.40 75.88
N GLY A 468 -40.47 -47.86 74.86
CA GLY A 468 -40.29 -49.27 74.49
C GLY A 468 -39.50 -49.46 73.18
N GLN A 469 -38.41 -50.23 73.24
CA GLN A 469 -37.38 -50.47 72.22
C GLN A 469 -37.83 -51.27 70.98
N GLY A 470 -37.02 -51.21 69.91
CA GLY A 470 -36.71 -52.40 69.08
C GLY A 470 -36.92 -52.31 67.56
N HIS A 471 -35.88 -51.86 66.85
CA HIS A 471 -35.29 -52.44 65.62
C HIS A 471 -36.15 -53.12 64.51
N ILE A 472 -36.02 -52.54 63.31
CA ILE A 472 -35.86 -53.06 61.93
C ILE A 472 -36.96 -53.77 61.10
N LEU A 473 -37.14 -53.16 59.91
CA LEU A 473 -37.30 -53.68 58.54
C LEU A 473 -38.70 -54.04 57.95
N PHE A 474 -39.13 -53.15 57.03
CA PHE A 474 -39.71 -53.35 55.67
C PHE A 474 -41.22 -53.51 55.40
N LYS A 475 -41.63 -52.69 54.40
CA LYS A 475 -42.71 -52.84 53.38
C LYS A 475 -44.16 -52.60 53.86
N THR A 476 -45.04 -51.87 53.17
CA THR A 476 -45.15 -51.47 51.74
C THR A 476 -46.25 -50.41 51.55
N ALA A 477 -46.20 -49.68 50.41
CA ALA A 477 -47.33 -49.05 49.68
C ALA A 477 -47.97 -47.78 50.30
N THR A 478 -48.30 -46.69 49.58
CA THR A 478 -48.52 -46.46 48.13
C THR A 478 -48.52 -44.95 47.81
N SER A 479 -48.13 -44.62 46.55
CA SER A 479 -48.47 -43.40 45.76
C SER A 479 -48.17 -42.03 46.38
N GLY A 480 -47.35 -41.15 45.81
CA GLY A 480 -47.14 -40.88 44.40
C GLY A 480 -47.44 -39.40 44.14
N SER A 481 -46.41 -38.55 44.11
CA SER A 481 -46.26 -37.35 43.27
C SER A 481 -45.14 -36.45 43.80
N SER A 482 -44.10 -36.29 42.99
CA SER A 482 -42.99 -35.37 43.23
C SER A 482 -43.40 -33.90 43.06
N PRO A 483 -42.63 -32.97 43.64
CA PRO A 483 -42.17 -31.85 42.82
C PRO A 483 -40.64 -31.72 42.85
N VAL A 484 -40.09 -31.49 41.67
CA VAL A 484 -38.66 -31.37 41.35
C VAL A 484 -38.18 -29.94 41.59
N THR A 485 -37.08 -29.80 42.34
CA THR A 485 -36.15 -28.66 42.28
C THR A 485 -34.70 -29.21 42.27
N PRO A 486 -33.73 -28.41 41.80
CA PRO A 486 -32.68 -28.86 40.89
C PRO A 486 -31.41 -29.30 41.62
N LYS A 487 -30.69 -30.28 41.08
CA LYS A 487 -29.28 -30.51 41.41
C LYS A 487 -28.46 -30.68 40.15
N ALA A 488 -27.49 -29.79 40.02
CA ALA A 488 -26.32 -29.93 39.16
C ALA A 488 -25.51 -31.16 39.56
N VAL A 489 -25.10 -31.95 38.58
CA VAL A 489 -24.12 -33.05 38.67
C VAL A 489 -23.41 -33.04 37.30
N THR A 490 -22.37 -32.22 37.15
CA THR A 490 -20.93 -32.59 37.17
C THR A 490 -20.53 -33.59 36.08
N ASP A 491 -20.10 -33.03 34.96
CA ASP A 491 -19.40 -33.67 33.82
C ASP A 491 -17.90 -33.88 34.10
N ASP A 492 -17.51 -34.06 35.36
CA ASP A 492 -16.10 -34.11 35.77
C ASP A 492 -15.38 -35.42 35.39
N LYS A 493 -16.11 -36.42 34.86
CA LYS A 493 -15.50 -37.70 34.45
C LYS A 493 -14.92 -37.66 33.03
N GLU A 494 -15.54 -36.97 32.08
CA GLU A 494 -15.02 -36.89 30.70
C GLU A 494 -13.89 -35.86 30.55
N VAL A 495 -13.93 -34.77 31.32
CA VAL A 495 -12.85 -33.76 31.34
C VAL A 495 -11.57 -34.34 31.97
N ASN A 496 -11.69 -35.14 33.02
CA ASN A 496 -10.53 -35.81 33.63
C ASN A 496 -9.92 -36.89 32.72
N GLN A 497 -10.71 -37.55 31.88
CA GLN A 497 -10.22 -38.56 30.94
C GLN A 497 -9.52 -37.90 29.74
N SER A 498 -10.01 -36.73 29.31
CA SER A 498 -9.39 -35.90 28.28
C SER A 498 -8.08 -35.26 28.75
N LEU A 499 -8.03 -34.75 30.00
CA LEU A 499 -6.81 -34.21 30.60
C LEU A 499 -5.74 -35.30 30.83
N LYS A 500 -6.13 -36.53 31.19
CA LYS A 500 -5.20 -37.66 31.27
C LYS A 500 -4.58 -38.01 29.90
N ARG A 501 -5.35 -37.96 28.81
CA ARG A 501 -4.83 -38.18 27.46
C ARG A 501 -3.87 -37.08 27.02
N ILE A 502 -4.20 -35.82 27.28
CA ILE A 502 -3.32 -34.67 26.95
C ILE A 502 -2.01 -34.75 27.75
N ARG A 503 -2.05 -35.10 29.04
CA ARG A 503 -0.84 -35.28 29.86
C ARG A 503 0.05 -36.41 29.36
N LEU A 504 -0.54 -37.48 28.83
CA LEU A 504 0.19 -38.62 28.26
C LEU A 504 0.86 -38.26 26.93
N VAL A 505 0.21 -37.44 26.11
CA VAL A 505 0.77 -36.92 24.85
C VAL A 505 1.90 -35.92 25.13
N CYS A 506 1.74 -35.00 26.08
CA CYS A 506 2.79 -34.06 26.47
C CYS A 506 4.01 -34.75 27.10
N ASN A 507 3.83 -35.80 27.90
CA ASN A 507 4.94 -36.58 28.45
C ASN A 507 5.65 -37.43 27.40
N ARG A 508 4.96 -37.80 26.30
CA ARG A 508 5.58 -38.50 25.18
C ARG A 508 6.40 -37.56 24.29
N LEU A 509 5.95 -36.31 24.14
CA LEU A 509 6.70 -35.25 23.45
C LEU A 509 7.93 -34.78 24.23
N LYS A 510 7.88 -34.78 25.57
CA LYS A 510 9.05 -34.46 26.43
C LYS A 510 10.11 -35.56 26.54
N ARG A 511 9.85 -36.77 26.01
CA ARG A 511 10.83 -37.87 25.97
C ARG A 511 11.47 -38.05 24.59
N ASN A 512 10.97 -37.34 23.58
CA ASN A 512 11.45 -37.40 22.19
C ASN A 512 12.11 -36.08 21.72
N ASN A 513 12.38 -35.17 22.65
CA ASN A 513 13.39 -34.12 22.60
C ASN A 513 14.33 -34.36 23.78
#